data_AF-A0A498IDB8-F1
#
_entry.id   AF-A0A498IDB8-F1
#
_cell.length_a   1.000
_cell.length_b   1.000
_cell.length_c   1.000
_cell.angle_alpha   90.00
_cell.angle_beta   90.00
_cell.angle_gamma   90.00
#
_symmetry.space_group_name_H-M   'P 1'
#
loop_
_entity.id
_entity.type
_entity.pdbx_description
1 polymer ?
#
loop_
_entity_poly.entity_id
_entity_poly.type
_entity_poly.pdbx_seq_one_letter_code
_entity_poly.pdbx_strand_id
1 'polypeptide(L)'
;MVQRLTYRARHSYATKSNQHRIVKTPGGKLVYQTTKKRASGPKCPVTGKRIQGIPHLRPTEYKRSRLSRNRRTVNRAYGGVLSGGAVKERIIRAFLVEEQKIVKKGFSTSPSSTQDQAEKRFSLTTYLSLGGSVSLNGGWSLRSFTQDKSARVFGPHGKTGFLDVPVFL
;
A
#
# COMPACT_ATOMS: atom_id res chain seq x y z
N MET A 1 16.14 -1.70 56.35
CA MET A 1 15.92 -2.43 55.07
C MET A 1 14.80 -1.78 54.28
N VAL A 2 14.88 -1.75 52.95
CA VAL A 2 13.77 -1.29 52.08
C VAL A 2 12.63 -2.32 52.06
N GLN A 3 11.38 -1.87 51.97
CA GLN A 3 10.22 -2.77 51.91
C GLN A 3 10.26 -3.61 50.61
N ARG A 4 10.31 -4.94 50.74
CA ARG A 4 10.22 -5.90 49.63
C ARG A 4 8.76 -6.09 49.18
N LEU A 5 8.56 -6.37 47.90
CA LEU A 5 7.23 -6.46 47.28
C LEU A 5 7.05 -7.79 46.55
N THR A 6 5.82 -8.30 46.58
CA THR A 6 5.40 -9.51 45.87
C THR A 6 4.36 -9.17 44.79
N TYR A 7 4.35 -9.93 43.69
CA TYR A 7 3.34 -9.75 42.64
C TYR A 7 1.94 -10.05 43.18
N ARG A 8 0.97 -9.21 42.81
CA ARG A 8 -0.43 -9.34 43.27
C ARG A 8 -1.31 -10.18 42.35
N ALA A 9 -0.96 -10.24 41.08
CA ALA A 9 -1.67 -11.05 40.09
C ALA A 9 -1.25 -12.52 40.22
N ARG A 10 -2.13 -13.44 39.80
CA ARG A 10 -1.85 -14.89 39.80
C ARG A 10 -0.57 -15.26 39.04
N HIS A 11 -0.21 -14.51 38.01
CA HIS A 11 0.97 -14.76 37.21
C HIS A 11 2.26 -14.30 37.93
N SER A 12 3.12 -15.25 38.27
CA SER A 12 4.34 -15.03 39.07
C SER A 12 5.60 -14.66 38.27
N TYR A 13 5.62 -14.84 36.95
CA TYR A 13 6.82 -14.58 36.14
C TYR A 13 6.96 -13.12 35.67
N ALA A 14 8.19 -12.69 35.43
CA ALA A 14 8.56 -11.37 34.94
C ALA A 14 8.42 -11.27 33.41
N THR A 15 7.19 -11.20 32.91
CA THR A 15 6.91 -11.09 31.47
C THR A 15 6.64 -9.64 31.05
N LYS A 16 6.78 -9.36 29.74
CA LYS A 16 6.49 -8.02 29.17
C LYS A 16 5.07 -7.53 29.46
N SER A 17 4.08 -8.41 29.66
CA SER A 17 2.70 -8.06 30.00
C SER A 17 2.49 -7.83 31.49
N ASN A 18 3.31 -8.47 32.33
CA ASN A 18 3.25 -8.37 33.79
C ASN A 18 4.22 -7.30 34.30
N GLN A 19 4.21 -6.13 33.66
CA GLN A 19 5.00 -4.98 34.09
C GLN A 19 4.27 -4.23 35.20
N HIS A 20 5.00 -3.81 36.23
CA HIS A 20 4.42 -3.16 37.41
C HIS A 20 5.07 -1.82 37.70
N ARG A 21 4.29 -0.90 38.28
CA ARG A 21 4.79 0.33 38.90
C ARG A 21 4.65 0.21 40.41
N ILE A 22 5.70 0.56 41.14
CA ILE A 22 5.65 0.67 42.60
C ILE A 22 4.93 1.99 42.95
N VAL A 23 3.84 1.89 43.71
CA VAL A 23 3.03 3.04 44.13
C VAL A 23 2.89 3.00 45.66
N LYS A 24 3.01 4.18 46.30
CA LYS A 24 2.67 4.36 47.71
C LYS A 24 1.15 4.47 47.84
N THR A 25 0.58 3.59 48.65
CA THR A 25 -0.84 3.65 49.00
C THR A 25 -1.09 4.73 50.06
N PRO A 26 -2.32 5.24 50.22
CA PRO A 26 -2.65 6.19 51.28
C PRO A 26 -2.26 5.70 52.69
N GLY A 27 -2.31 4.39 52.95
CA GLY A 27 -1.85 3.79 54.21
C GLY A 27 -0.32 3.65 54.34
N GLY A 28 0.46 4.36 53.51
CA GLY A 28 1.93 4.39 53.56
C GLY A 28 2.65 3.14 53.03
N LYS A 29 1.93 2.09 52.62
CA LYS A 29 2.52 0.83 52.14
C LYS A 29 2.91 0.95 50.66
N LEU A 30 4.09 0.45 50.30
CA LEU A 30 4.49 0.26 48.90
C LEU A 30 3.79 -0.98 48.31
N VAL A 31 3.22 -0.84 47.11
CA VAL A 31 2.46 -1.91 46.45
C VAL A 31 2.71 -1.87 44.94
N TYR A 32 2.75 -3.05 44.29
CA TYR A 32 2.75 -3.14 42.83
C TYR A 32 1.37 -2.86 42.23
N GLN A 33 1.32 -1.98 41.24
CA GLN A 33 0.19 -1.80 40.34
C GLN A 33 0.56 -2.27 38.93
N THR A 34 -0.28 -3.12 38.33
CA THR A 34 -0.07 -3.61 36.97
C THR A 34 -0.20 -2.47 35.97
N THR A 35 0.82 -2.33 35.13
CA THR A 35 0.84 -1.37 34.03
C THR A 35 0.64 -2.09 32.70
N LYS A 36 -0.13 -1.49 31.80
CA LYS A 36 -0.29 -2.02 30.45
C LYS A 36 0.98 -1.74 29.64
N LYS A 37 1.30 -2.62 28.69
CA LYS A 37 2.41 -2.36 27.74
C LYS A 37 2.18 -1.04 27.02
N ARG A 38 3.25 -0.25 26.87
CA ARG A 38 3.25 0.98 26.08
C ARG A 38 2.90 0.67 24.62
N ALA A 39 2.01 1.45 24.05
CA ALA A 39 1.60 1.31 22.65
C ALA A 39 2.53 2.09 21.71
N SER A 40 2.78 1.55 20.53
CA SER A 40 3.31 2.33 19.42
C SER A 40 2.18 3.14 18.78
N GLY A 41 2.45 4.41 18.46
CA GLY A 41 1.51 5.24 17.72
C GLY A 41 1.34 4.81 16.25
N PRO A 42 0.29 5.31 15.58
CA PRO A 42 0.08 5.07 14.15
C PRO A 42 1.19 5.72 13.33
N LYS A 43 1.71 4.97 12.36
CA LYS A 43 2.80 5.39 11.47
C LYS A 43 2.29 5.54 10.05
N CYS A 44 2.89 6.46 9.32
CA CYS A 44 2.69 6.56 7.88
C CYS A 44 3.40 5.39 7.17
N PRO A 45 2.74 4.67 6.25
CA PRO A 45 3.35 3.55 5.53
C PRO A 45 4.46 3.99 4.56
N VAL A 46 4.41 5.22 4.03
CA VAL A 46 5.40 5.73 3.08
C VAL A 46 6.65 6.26 3.78
N THR A 47 6.47 7.14 4.76
CA THR A 47 7.60 7.82 5.43
C THR A 47 8.09 7.07 6.68
N GLY A 48 7.32 6.12 7.22
CA GLY A 48 7.58 5.48 8.52
C GLY A 48 7.43 6.40 9.74
N LYS A 49 7.27 7.71 9.53
CA LYS A 49 7.07 8.72 10.56
C LYS A 49 5.73 8.55 11.27
N ARG A 50 5.69 8.86 12.56
CA ARG A 50 4.45 8.90 13.37
C ARG A 50 3.49 9.96 12.84
N ILE A 51 2.20 9.67 12.89
CA ILE A 51 1.16 10.62 12.51
C ILE A 51 0.92 11.58 13.68
N GLN A 52 1.16 12.86 13.44
CA GLN A 52 0.93 13.91 14.43
C GLN A 52 -0.57 14.14 14.66
N GLY A 53 -0.93 14.49 15.89
CA GLY A 53 -2.31 14.78 16.28
C GLY A 53 -3.15 13.56 16.70
N ILE A 54 -2.59 12.34 16.65
CA ILE A 54 -3.28 11.12 17.09
C ILE A 54 -2.58 10.56 18.34
N PRO A 55 -3.32 10.29 19.44
CA PRO A 55 -2.73 9.82 20.70
C PRO A 55 -2.20 8.40 20.55
N HIS A 56 -1.14 8.03 21.27
CA HIS A 56 -0.55 6.68 21.20
C HIS A 56 -1.20 5.76 22.24
N LEU A 57 -2.23 5.04 21.83
CA LEU A 57 -3.04 4.20 22.72
C LEU A 57 -3.07 2.75 22.26
N ARG A 58 -3.50 1.84 23.14
CA ARG A 58 -3.73 0.44 22.73
C ARG A 58 -4.99 0.33 21.86
N PRO A 59 -5.11 -0.69 21.00
CA PRO A 59 -6.30 -0.87 20.16
C PRO A 59 -7.63 -0.88 20.93
N THR A 60 -7.65 -1.43 22.15
CA THR A 60 -8.83 -1.44 23.02
C THR A 60 -9.26 -0.03 23.45
N GLU A 61 -8.32 0.90 23.59
CA GLU A 61 -8.58 2.29 24.00
C GLU A 61 -9.00 3.17 22.82
N TYR A 62 -8.70 2.77 21.59
CA TYR A 62 -9.19 3.42 20.36
C TYR A 62 -10.65 3.11 20.02
N LYS A 63 -11.31 2.22 20.78
CA LYS A 63 -12.73 1.89 20.59
C LYS A 63 -13.61 3.14 20.69
N ARG A 64 -14.67 3.18 19.89
CA ARG A 64 -15.62 4.32 19.81
C ARG A 64 -16.23 4.71 21.17
N SER A 65 -16.39 3.75 22.09
CA SER A 65 -16.93 3.98 23.43
C SER A 65 -15.98 4.68 24.40
N ARG A 66 -14.67 4.67 24.12
CA ARG A 66 -13.63 5.26 24.99
C ARG A 66 -13.08 6.56 24.43
N LEU A 67 -13.03 6.69 23.11
CA LEU A 67 -12.43 7.83 22.43
C LEU A 67 -13.33 8.35 21.30
N SER A 68 -13.61 9.65 21.33
CA SER A 68 -14.36 10.37 20.30
C SER A 68 -13.67 10.34 18.93
N ARG A 69 -14.38 10.67 17.86
CA ARG A 69 -13.84 10.64 16.48
C ARG A 69 -12.73 11.67 16.27
N ASN A 70 -12.93 12.91 16.72
CA ASN A 70 -11.97 14.01 16.55
C ASN A 70 -10.56 13.70 17.10
N ARG A 71 -10.46 12.88 18.16
CA ARG A 71 -9.18 12.46 18.74
C ARG A 71 -8.51 11.31 17.99
N ARG A 72 -9.21 10.64 17.07
CA ARG A 72 -8.71 9.48 16.31
C ARG A 72 -8.33 9.81 14.88
N THR A 73 -8.77 10.96 14.39
CA THR A 73 -8.59 11.39 13.00
C THR A 73 -7.98 12.78 12.96
N VAL A 74 -7.37 13.14 11.83
CA VAL A 74 -6.97 14.51 11.54
C VAL A 74 -7.85 15.03 10.39
N ASN A 75 -8.32 16.27 10.49
CA ASN A 75 -9.20 16.89 9.49
C ASN A 75 -8.41 17.30 8.24
N ARG A 76 -8.02 16.33 7.42
CA ARG A 76 -7.41 16.49 6.08
C ARG A 76 -7.59 15.22 5.25
N ALA A 77 -7.31 15.30 3.95
CA ALA A 77 -7.23 14.12 3.09
C ALA A 77 -6.21 13.10 3.63
N TYR A 78 -6.60 11.82 3.64
CA TYR A 78 -5.82 10.70 4.22
C TYR A 78 -5.41 10.89 5.69
N GLY A 79 -6.18 11.67 6.46
CA GLY A 79 -5.99 11.89 7.89
C GLY A 79 -5.96 10.58 8.67
N GLY A 80 -4.92 10.39 9.48
CA GLY A 80 -4.73 9.16 10.27
C GLY A 80 -4.12 7.97 9.52
N VAL A 81 -3.86 8.12 8.23
CA VAL A 81 -3.14 7.10 7.42
C VAL A 81 -1.80 7.63 6.94
N LEU A 82 -1.78 8.84 6.38
CA LEU A 82 -0.57 9.45 5.81
C LEU A 82 -0.08 10.63 6.63
N SER A 83 1.24 10.87 6.60
CA SER A 83 1.87 12.09 7.12
C SER A 83 1.50 13.29 6.25
N GLY A 84 1.55 14.51 6.81
CA GLY A 84 1.25 15.73 6.03
C GLY A 84 2.17 15.89 4.81
N GLY A 85 3.47 15.57 4.97
CA GLY A 85 4.44 15.58 3.88
C GLY A 85 4.10 14.59 2.77
N ALA A 86 3.74 13.35 3.13
CA ALA A 86 3.35 12.34 2.14
C ALA A 86 2.06 12.71 1.38
N VAL A 87 1.12 13.41 2.02
CA VAL A 87 -0.07 13.94 1.35
C VAL A 87 0.31 15.04 0.36
N LYS A 88 1.18 15.97 0.76
CA LYS A 88 1.68 17.04 -0.13
C LYS A 88 2.38 16.47 -1.37
N GLU A 89 3.25 15.48 -1.18
CA GLU A 89 3.93 14.80 -2.30
C GLU A 89 2.94 14.13 -3.27
N ARG A 90 1.88 13.51 -2.75
CA ARG A 90 0.84 12.89 -3.60
C ARG A 90 0.06 13.92 -4.41
N ILE A 91 -0.28 15.04 -3.80
CA ILE A 91 -1.00 16.14 -4.48
C ILE A 91 -0.12 16.70 -5.61
N ILE A 92 1.15 17.00 -5.31
CA ILE A 92 2.10 17.54 -6.31
C ILE A 92 2.34 16.53 -7.43
N ARG A 93 2.57 15.24 -7.11
CA ARG A 93 2.78 14.21 -8.12
C ARG A 93 1.55 14.02 -9.00
N ALA A 94 0.35 13.99 -8.43
CA ALA A 94 -0.88 13.88 -9.19
C ALA A 94 -1.04 15.05 -10.17
N PHE A 95 -0.85 16.28 -9.68
CA PHE A 95 -0.91 17.49 -10.49
C PHE A 95 0.11 17.46 -11.64
N LEU A 96 1.39 17.22 -11.35
CA LEU A 96 2.44 17.20 -12.39
C LEU A 96 2.20 16.11 -13.45
N VAL A 97 1.68 14.95 -13.05
CA VAL A 97 1.35 13.86 -13.98
C VAL A 97 0.18 14.25 -14.88
N GLU A 98 -0.80 14.99 -14.37
CA GLU A 98 -1.92 15.50 -15.17
C GLU A 98 -1.45 16.58 -16.16
N GLU A 99 -0.63 17.53 -15.71
CA GLU A 99 -0.06 18.57 -16.58
C GLU A 99 0.79 17.96 -17.71
N GLN A 100 1.67 17.00 -17.37
CA GLN A 100 2.48 16.30 -18.37
C GLN A 100 1.65 15.52 -19.38
N LYS A 101 0.51 14.94 -18.96
CA LYS A 101 -0.41 14.25 -19.88
C LYS A 101 -1.02 15.21 -20.89
N ILE A 102 -1.41 16.41 -20.46
CA ILE A 102 -1.99 17.43 -21.35
C ILE A 102 -0.94 17.89 -22.38
N VAL A 103 0.26 18.25 -21.92
CA VAL A 103 1.36 18.67 -22.80
C VAL A 103 1.71 17.57 -23.80
N LYS A 104 1.86 16.33 -23.34
CA LYS A 104 2.18 15.19 -24.21
C LYS A 104 1.08 14.93 -25.24
N LYS A 105 -0.19 15.06 -24.86
CA LYS A 105 -1.33 14.92 -25.77
C LYS A 105 -1.34 16.02 -26.83
N GLY A 106 -1.17 17.28 -26.42
CA GLY A 106 -1.12 18.44 -27.33
C GLY A 106 0.05 18.40 -28.31
N PHE A 107 1.21 17.91 -27.88
CA PHE A 107 2.38 17.74 -28.75
C PHE A 107 2.27 16.51 -29.67
N SER A 108 1.55 15.47 -29.27
CA SER A 108 1.33 14.29 -30.11
C SER A 108 0.33 14.50 -31.26
N THR A 109 -0.44 15.59 -31.23
CA THR A 109 -1.40 15.96 -32.29
C THR A 109 -0.81 16.92 -33.33
N SER A 110 0.45 17.34 -33.21
CA SER A 110 1.12 18.07 -34.29
C SER A 110 1.48 17.11 -35.43
N PRO A 111 1.29 17.50 -36.71
CA PRO A 111 1.32 16.61 -37.88
C PRO A 111 2.67 15.92 -38.17
N SER A 112 3.73 16.20 -37.42
CA SER A 112 5.08 15.66 -37.63
C SER A 112 5.27 14.21 -37.17
N SER A 113 4.50 13.70 -36.20
CA SER A 113 4.61 12.29 -35.75
C SER A 113 3.74 11.31 -36.53
N THR A 114 2.95 11.79 -37.50
CA THR A 114 2.11 10.96 -38.38
C THR A 114 2.97 10.23 -39.44
N GLN A 115 4.17 10.73 -39.74
CA GLN A 115 5.09 10.13 -40.71
C GLN A 115 5.79 8.88 -40.13
N ASP A 116 6.21 8.90 -38.86
CA ASP A 116 6.88 7.76 -38.21
C ASP A 116 5.98 6.52 -37.98
N GLN A 117 4.67 6.71 -37.87
CA GLN A 117 3.72 5.59 -37.72
C GLN A 117 3.33 4.96 -39.07
N ALA A 118 3.47 5.71 -40.18
CA ALA A 118 3.27 5.19 -41.53
C ALA A 118 4.45 4.30 -41.97
N GLU A 119 5.68 4.64 -41.60
CA GLU A 119 6.87 3.82 -41.92
C GLU A 119 6.87 2.47 -41.20
N LYS A 120 6.43 2.43 -39.94
CA LYS A 120 6.27 1.17 -39.19
C LYS A 120 5.13 0.31 -39.74
N ARG A 121 4.07 0.91 -40.29
CA ARG A 121 2.99 0.19 -40.99
C ARG A 121 3.43 -0.33 -42.35
N PHE A 122 4.28 0.41 -43.08
CA PHE A 122 4.79 -0.02 -44.39
C PHE A 122 5.67 -1.28 -44.25
N SER A 123 6.50 -1.37 -43.20
CA SER A 123 7.42 -2.51 -42.98
C SER A 123 6.75 -3.87 -42.72
N LEU A 124 5.53 -3.89 -42.14
CA LEU A 124 4.83 -5.15 -41.83
C LEU A 124 4.05 -5.69 -43.03
N THR A 125 3.53 -4.83 -43.91
CA THR A 125 2.81 -5.25 -45.12
C THR A 125 3.74 -5.78 -46.22
N THR A 126 5.00 -5.37 -46.27
CA THR A 126 5.98 -5.93 -47.23
C THR A 126 6.53 -7.28 -46.77
N TYR A 127 6.64 -7.51 -45.45
CA TYR A 127 7.13 -8.78 -44.88
C TYR A 127 6.15 -9.95 -45.03
N LEU A 128 4.84 -9.68 -45.10
CA LEU A 128 3.80 -10.70 -45.32
C LEU A 128 3.57 -11.05 -46.81
N SER A 129 4.12 -10.27 -47.75
CA SER A 129 4.01 -10.52 -49.20
C SER A 129 5.22 -11.26 -49.81
N LEU A 130 6.34 -11.40 -49.07
CA LEU A 130 7.56 -12.08 -49.53
C LEU A 130 7.84 -13.40 -48.79
N GLY A 131 6.90 -13.89 -47.98
CA GLY A 131 7.06 -15.20 -47.31
C GLY A 131 8.28 -15.28 -46.37
N GLY A 132 8.69 -14.18 -45.76
CA GLY A 132 9.82 -14.15 -44.84
C GLY A 132 9.44 -14.66 -43.45
N SER A 133 10.05 -15.74 -42.99
CA SER A 133 9.99 -16.18 -41.59
C SER A 133 10.88 -15.27 -40.73
N VAL A 134 10.32 -14.74 -39.64
CA VAL A 134 11.10 -14.03 -38.61
C VAL A 134 11.29 -14.96 -37.43
N SER A 135 12.49 -15.50 -37.30
CA SER A 135 12.93 -16.23 -36.11
C SER A 135 13.23 -15.24 -35.00
N LEU A 136 12.37 -15.17 -33.99
CA LEU A 136 12.67 -14.51 -32.72
C LEU A 136 13.42 -15.50 -31.84
N ASN A 137 14.63 -15.12 -31.41
CA ASN A 137 15.31 -15.80 -30.31
C ASN A 137 14.35 -15.88 -29.11
N GLY A 138 13.83 -17.08 -28.84
CA GLY A 138 12.91 -17.33 -27.75
C GLY A 138 11.75 -18.28 -28.03
N GLY A 139 11.46 -18.68 -29.28
CA GLY A 139 10.59 -19.84 -29.57
C GLY A 139 9.11 -19.71 -29.20
N TRP A 140 8.48 -18.57 -29.46
CA TRP A 140 7.02 -18.39 -29.34
C TRP A 140 6.43 -18.02 -30.70
N SER A 141 5.43 -18.78 -31.18
CA SER A 141 4.71 -18.50 -32.42
C SER A 141 3.29 -18.02 -32.12
N LEU A 142 2.85 -16.92 -32.71
CA LEU A 142 1.45 -16.50 -32.71
C LEU A 142 0.81 -16.90 -34.05
N ARG A 143 -0.21 -17.77 -34.03
CA ARG A 143 -1.13 -17.94 -35.17
C ARG A 143 -2.36 -17.06 -34.95
N SER A 144 -2.76 -16.38 -36.02
CA SER A 144 -3.91 -15.48 -36.13
C SER A 144 -5.20 -16.06 -35.55
N PHE A 145 -5.94 -15.24 -34.79
CA PHE A 145 -7.23 -15.59 -34.21
C PHE A 145 -8.37 -14.93 -34.99
N THR A 146 -9.26 -15.75 -35.56
CA THR A 146 -10.57 -15.37 -36.07
C THR A 146 -11.50 -14.95 -34.93
N GLN A 147 -12.52 -14.14 -35.26
CA GLN A 147 -13.53 -13.57 -34.37
C GLN A 147 -14.03 -14.56 -33.30
N ASP A 148 -13.61 -14.40 -32.05
CA ASP A 148 -14.50 -14.45 -30.90
C ASP A 148 -13.79 -14.07 -29.59
N LYS A 149 -14.53 -13.41 -28.71
CA LYS A 149 -14.04 -12.78 -27.47
C LYS A 149 -13.67 -13.83 -26.40
N SER A 150 -12.46 -14.39 -26.44
CA SER A 150 -11.72 -14.83 -25.23
C SER A 150 -10.28 -15.24 -25.57
N ALA A 151 -9.29 -14.70 -24.85
CA ALA A 151 -7.90 -15.09 -25.02
C ALA A 151 -7.54 -16.21 -24.03
N ARG A 152 -7.15 -17.39 -24.55
CA ARG A 152 -6.47 -18.44 -23.75
C ARG A 152 -4.97 -18.37 -23.99
N VAL A 153 -4.19 -18.37 -22.92
CA VAL A 153 -2.72 -18.44 -22.97
C VAL A 153 -2.29 -19.87 -22.60
N PHE A 154 -1.44 -20.46 -23.42
CA PHE A 154 -0.80 -21.75 -23.15
C PHE A 154 0.70 -21.55 -22.92
N GLY A 155 1.23 -22.10 -21.83
CA GLY A 155 2.66 -22.16 -21.54
C GLY A 155 3.28 -23.53 -21.89
N PRO A 156 4.61 -23.62 -21.99
CA PRO A 156 5.30 -24.88 -22.27
C PRO A 156 5.10 -25.84 -21.09
N HIS A 157 4.77 -27.10 -21.39
CA HIS A 157 4.32 -28.18 -20.49
C HIS A 157 2.82 -28.22 -20.12
N GLY A 158 1.94 -27.56 -20.86
CA GLY A 158 0.51 -27.92 -20.88
C GLY A 158 -0.29 -27.59 -19.61
N LYS A 159 0.18 -26.67 -18.76
CA LYS A 159 -0.62 -26.18 -17.63
C LYS A 159 -1.51 -25.02 -18.08
N THR A 160 -2.81 -25.22 -18.01
CA THR A 160 -3.83 -24.18 -18.19
C THR A 160 -4.10 -23.51 -16.84
N GLY A 161 -3.97 -22.18 -16.79
CA GLY A 161 -4.36 -21.37 -15.64
C GLY A 161 -5.41 -20.35 -16.06
N PHE A 162 -6.60 -20.44 -15.49
CA PHE A 162 -7.63 -19.41 -15.58
C PHE A 162 -7.31 -18.34 -14.53
N LEU A 163 -7.02 -17.11 -14.94
CA LEU A 163 -7.02 -15.97 -14.04
C LEU A 163 -8.38 -15.29 -14.16
N ASP A 164 -9.26 -15.61 -13.22
CA ASP A 164 -10.47 -14.84 -12.96
C ASP A 164 -10.05 -13.45 -12.45
N VAL A 165 -10.41 -12.41 -13.20
CA VAL A 165 -10.29 -11.01 -12.78
C VAL A 165 -11.65 -10.34 -13.02
N PRO A 166 -12.18 -9.58 -12.03
CA PRO A 166 -13.59 -9.27 -11.94
C PRO A 166 -14.07 -8.28 -13.02
N VAL A 167 -15.25 -8.58 -13.56
CA VAL A 167 -16.04 -7.68 -14.40
C VAL A 167 -16.53 -6.52 -13.53
N PHE A 168 -16.10 -5.30 -13.85
CA PHE A 168 -16.82 -4.10 -13.45
C PHE A 168 -17.95 -3.88 -14.47
N LEU A 169 -19.17 -4.11 -14.01
CA LEU A 169 -20.40 -3.44 -14.40
C LEU A 169 -21.13 -3.09 -13.10
#